data_AF-A0A7S3FMG3-F1
#
_entry.id   AF-A0A7S3FMG3-F1
#
_cell.length_a   1.000
_cell.length_b   1.000
_cell.length_c   1.000
_cell.angle_alpha   90.00
_cell.angle_beta   90.00
_cell.angle_gamma   90.00
#
_symmetry.space_group_name_H-M   'P 1'
#
loop_
_entity.id
_entity.type
_entity.pdbx_description
1 polymer ?
#
loop_
_entity_poly.entity_id
_entity_poly.type
_entity_poly.pdbx_seq_one_letter_code
_entity_poly.pdbx_strand_id
1 'polypeptide(L)'
;SNAGMLVTQAVMALLQQVPESVTGSSKLVALVLGCLPALWPSSSSSLGNWTFGSMLGLMRTLAQERPRQEMHDVDIDMYAPSDVSAQGLATSLMDLESAIRQNTWLQSRLLHGRVSSSLSHSQLVPSPRGSLSSLAAHTLDSGVGGEGMVFLQVMAVGLNFRDVLNVLGAYPGDPGPPGSDMSGIVSGVWDTPVSDAPDALQVGIRVAGLAPGCLGTHAYTLQQLVVPIPKASSFVEACTMVTVFMTVDVAMCHAATLPSNRAQPVLVHAAAGGIGLAACQ
;
A
#
# COMPACT_ATOMS: atom_id res chain seq x y z
N SER A 1 12.23 7.15 16.45
CA SER A 1 11.59 7.94 17.52
C SER A 1 12.22 7.55 18.87
N ASN A 2 12.32 8.47 19.85
CA ASN A 2 12.88 8.15 21.17
C ASN A 2 12.03 7.13 21.96
N ALA A 3 10.75 6.96 21.60
CA ALA A 3 9.82 6.07 22.29
C ALA A 3 10.25 4.58 22.23
N GLY A 4 10.65 4.08 21.05
CA GLY A 4 11.06 2.67 20.90
C GLY A 4 12.30 2.31 21.72
N MET A 5 13.27 3.23 21.77
CA MET A 5 14.48 3.09 22.58
C MET A 5 14.16 3.05 24.08
N LEU A 6 13.29 3.95 24.57
CA LEU A 6 12.88 3.97 25.98
C LEU A 6 12.15 2.70 26.39
N VAL A 7 11.26 2.17 25.53
CA VAL A 7 10.53 0.92 25.78
C VAL A 7 11.50 -0.26 25.83
N THR A 8 12.45 -0.32 24.89
CA THR A 8 13.47 -1.38 24.86
C THR A 8 14.35 -1.33 26.12
N GLN A 9 14.77 -0.14 26.56
CA GLN A 9 15.53 0.05 27.81
C GLN A 9 14.74 -0.37 29.05
N ALA A 10 13.45 -0.01 29.13
CA ALA A 10 12.58 -0.40 30.23
C ALA A 10 12.41 -1.93 30.30
N VAL A 11 12.21 -2.59 29.16
CA VAL A 11 12.12 -4.05 29.08
C VAL A 11 13.45 -4.71 29.51
N MET A 12 14.58 -4.20 29.03
CA MET A 12 15.90 -4.69 29.47
C MET A 12 16.11 -4.57 30.98
N ALA A 13 15.74 -3.43 31.57
CA ALA A 13 15.82 -3.23 33.01
C ALA A 13 14.91 -4.22 33.78
N LEU A 14 13.72 -4.50 33.26
CA LEU A 14 12.78 -5.44 33.85
C LEU A 14 13.31 -6.89 33.76
N LEU A 15 13.93 -7.26 32.64
CA LEU A 15 14.53 -8.59 32.44
C LEU A 15 15.79 -8.83 33.27
N GLN A 16 16.54 -7.78 33.57
CA GLN A 16 17.67 -7.85 34.51
C GLN A 16 17.20 -8.10 35.96
N GLN A 17 15.96 -7.75 36.29
CA GLN A 17 15.38 -7.99 37.62
C GLN A 17 14.78 -9.40 37.78
N VAL A 18 14.57 -10.14 36.68
CA VAL A 18 14.06 -11.52 36.73
C VAL A 18 15.21 -12.49 37.10
N PRO A 19 15.17 -13.14 38.28
CA PRO A 19 16.24 -14.03 38.71
C PRO A 19 16.29 -15.29 37.84
N GLU A 20 17.49 -15.73 37.46
CA GLU A 20 17.70 -16.98 36.70
C GLU A 20 17.21 -18.24 37.45
N SER A 21 16.98 -18.15 38.77
CA SER A 21 16.45 -19.25 39.59
C SER A 21 14.95 -19.50 39.41
N VAL A 22 14.20 -18.56 38.81
CA VAL A 22 12.75 -18.66 38.57
C VAL A 22 12.42 -19.26 37.19
N THR A 23 13.42 -19.45 36.33
CA THR A 23 13.22 -19.68 34.88
C THR A 23 12.99 -21.13 34.48
N GLY A 24 13.11 -22.10 35.39
CA GLY A 24 12.95 -23.52 35.04
C GLY A 24 11.54 -23.95 34.63
N SER A 25 10.51 -23.12 34.92
CA SER A 25 9.10 -23.43 34.65
C SER A 25 8.25 -22.22 34.19
N SER A 26 8.85 -21.03 34.02
CA SER A 26 8.13 -19.81 33.66
C SER A 26 8.36 -19.40 32.22
N LYS A 27 7.28 -19.03 31.52
CA LYS A 27 7.32 -18.48 30.16
C LYS A 27 7.39 -16.96 30.23
N LEU A 28 8.31 -16.36 29.48
CA LEU A 28 8.34 -14.93 29.24
C LEU A 28 7.63 -14.64 27.92
N VAL A 29 6.56 -13.84 27.96
CA VAL A 29 5.79 -13.46 26.77
C VAL A 29 5.86 -11.95 26.59
N ALA A 30 6.45 -11.51 25.48
CA ALA A 30 6.37 -10.13 25.01
C ALA A 30 5.12 -9.98 24.11
N LEU A 31 4.26 -9.02 24.44
CA LEU A 31 3.09 -8.68 23.64
C LEU A 31 3.32 -7.35 22.95
N VAL A 32 3.24 -7.34 21.62
CA VAL A 32 3.49 -6.16 20.77
C VAL A 32 2.22 -5.83 20.00
N LEU A 33 1.95 -4.53 19.79
CA LEU A 33 0.77 -4.09 19.04
C LEU A 33 1.15 -3.69 17.61
N GLY A 34 0.83 -4.55 16.65
CA GLY A 34 0.82 -4.30 15.22
C GLY A 34 2.18 -4.04 14.60
N CYS A 35 3.25 -4.65 15.09
CA CYS A 35 4.61 -4.39 14.63
C CYS A 35 5.00 -5.15 13.35
N LEU A 36 4.50 -6.37 13.16
CA LEU A 36 4.78 -7.21 12.01
C LEU A 36 3.78 -6.90 10.88
N PRO A 37 4.23 -6.77 9.62
CA PRO A 37 3.36 -6.78 8.46
C PRO A 37 2.88 -8.22 8.18
N ALA A 38 2.26 -8.85 9.17
CA ALA A 38 1.59 -10.13 9.02
C ALA A 38 0.25 -9.85 8.32
N LEU A 39 0.27 -9.93 6.99
CA LEU A 39 -0.90 -9.70 6.15
C LEU A 39 -1.93 -10.81 6.36
N TRP A 40 -3.14 -10.40 6.71
CA TRP A 40 -4.35 -11.10 6.26
C TRP A 40 -4.71 -10.54 4.88
N PRO A 41 -5.26 -11.34 3.94
CA PRO A 41 -5.58 -10.87 2.57
C PRO A 41 -6.55 -9.68 2.48
N SER A 42 -7.12 -9.19 3.59
CA SER A 42 -8.16 -8.15 3.59
C SER A 42 -7.90 -6.92 4.47
N SER A 43 -6.68 -6.69 4.96
CA SER A 43 -6.35 -5.44 5.67
C SER A 43 -5.14 -4.74 5.06
N SER A 44 -5.41 -3.74 4.23
CA SER A 44 -4.42 -2.79 3.67
C SER A 44 -3.83 -1.82 4.71
N SER A 45 -4.13 -2.00 6.00
CA SER A 45 -3.86 -1.02 7.05
C SER A 45 -3.08 -1.57 8.24
N SER A 46 -2.28 -2.63 8.10
CA SER A 46 -1.19 -2.84 9.06
C SER A 46 0.00 -1.96 8.65
N LEU A 47 -0.14 -0.64 8.81
CA LEU A 47 1.04 0.20 8.98
C LEU A 47 1.76 -0.36 10.19
N GLY A 48 2.80 -1.16 9.97
CA GLY A 48 3.58 -1.75 11.04
C GLY A 48 3.96 -0.66 12.04
N ASN A 49 3.59 -0.81 13.30
CA ASN A 49 4.09 0.07 14.34
C ASN A 49 5.55 -0.29 14.60
N TRP A 50 6.43 0.21 13.73
CA TRP A 50 7.86 -0.06 13.76
C TRP A 50 8.54 0.43 15.04
N THR A 51 7.85 1.23 15.86
CA THR A 51 8.31 1.69 17.17
C THR A 51 8.74 0.52 18.06
N PHE A 52 8.13 -0.65 17.90
CA PHE A 52 8.41 -1.84 18.71
C PHE A 52 9.19 -2.93 17.96
N GLY A 53 9.67 -2.66 16.74
CA GLY A 53 10.40 -3.64 15.95
C GLY A 53 11.72 -4.08 16.57
N SER A 54 12.33 -3.21 17.38
CA SER A 54 13.52 -3.55 18.16
C SER A 54 13.24 -4.61 19.23
N MET A 55 12.01 -4.73 19.72
CA MET A 55 11.64 -5.72 20.74
C MET A 55 11.70 -7.14 20.17
N LEU A 56 11.26 -7.33 18.92
CA LEU A 56 11.40 -8.61 18.20
C LEU A 56 12.87 -9.03 18.11
N GLY A 57 13.74 -8.10 17.73
CA GLY A 57 15.19 -8.34 17.67
C GLY A 57 15.77 -8.70 19.03
N LEU A 58 15.39 -7.96 20.09
CA LEU A 58 15.86 -8.21 21.44
C LEU A 58 15.42 -9.59 21.96
N MET A 59 14.14 -9.95 21.77
CA MET A 59 13.60 -11.24 22.20
C MET A 59 14.31 -12.41 21.51
N ARG A 60 14.66 -12.27 20.22
CA ARG A 60 15.50 -13.25 19.51
C ARG A 60 16.87 -13.41 20.16
N THR A 61 17.53 -12.31 20.49
CA THR A 61 18.85 -12.36 21.15
C THR A 61 18.75 -13.03 22.52
N LEU A 62 17.76 -12.65 23.33
CA LEU A 62 17.56 -13.22 24.67
C LEU A 62 17.23 -14.71 24.63
N ALA A 63 16.42 -15.16 23.68
CA ALA A 63 16.09 -16.57 23.50
C ALA A 63 17.35 -17.40 23.15
N GLN A 64 18.31 -16.82 22.42
CA GLN A 64 19.60 -17.44 22.12
C GLN A 64 20.56 -17.43 23.32
N GLU A 65 20.57 -16.36 24.11
CA GLU A 65 21.44 -16.22 25.29
C GLU A 65 20.94 -17.05 26.49
N ARG A 66 19.63 -17.24 26.64
CA ARG A 66 18.99 -17.93 27.77
C ARG A 66 18.12 -19.11 27.31
N PRO A 67 18.69 -20.18 26.71
CA PRO A 67 17.92 -21.29 26.14
C PRO A 67 17.12 -22.11 27.17
N ARG A 68 17.39 -21.94 28.46
CA ARG A 68 16.63 -22.58 29.55
C ARG A 68 15.35 -21.83 29.93
N GLN A 69 15.17 -20.61 29.44
CA GLN A 69 13.99 -19.78 29.67
C GLN A 69 13.13 -19.79 28.41
N GLU A 70 11.88 -20.23 28.53
CA GLU A 70 10.96 -20.24 27.39
C GLU A 70 10.52 -18.80 27.09
N MET A 71 10.77 -18.33 25.87
CA MET A 71 10.50 -16.96 25.47
C MET A 71 9.62 -16.95 24.22
N HIS A 72 8.64 -16.05 24.22
CA HIS A 72 7.74 -15.84 23.10
C HIS A 72 7.54 -14.35 22.85
N ASP A 73 7.44 -14.00 21.58
CA ASP A 73 7.03 -12.71 21.07
C ASP A 73 5.71 -12.89 20.30
N VAL A 74 4.70 -12.13 20.71
CA VAL A 74 3.35 -12.20 20.18
C VAL A 74 2.92 -10.83 19.71
N ASP A 75 2.79 -10.68 18.40
CA ASP A 75 2.34 -9.44 17.79
C ASP A 75 0.84 -9.49 17.52
N ILE A 76 0.05 -8.66 18.21
CA ILE A 76 -1.41 -8.60 18.10
C ILE A 76 -1.85 -7.36 17.32
N ASP A 77 -2.99 -7.40 16.62
CA ASP A 77 -3.60 -6.20 16.05
C ASP A 77 -4.61 -5.55 17.00
N MET A 78 -5.05 -4.34 16.65
CA MET A 78 -6.06 -3.58 17.41
C MET A 78 -7.45 -4.22 17.38
N TYR A 79 -7.64 -5.26 16.57
CA TYR A 79 -8.90 -6.00 16.41
C TYR A 79 -8.82 -7.38 17.05
N ALA A 80 -7.73 -7.70 17.75
CA ALA A 80 -7.59 -8.95 18.46
C ALA A 80 -8.70 -9.06 19.52
N PRO A 81 -9.26 -10.27 19.72
CA PRO A 81 -10.35 -10.48 20.66
C PRO A 81 -9.98 -9.96 22.06
N SER A 82 -10.88 -9.23 22.70
CA SER A 82 -10.69 -8.71 24.06
C SER A 82 -10.55 -9.84 25.11
N ASP A 83 -10.95 -11.05 24.74
CA ASP A 83 -10.96 -12.28 25.53
C ASP A 83 -9.74 -13.18 25.27
N VAL A 84 -8.70 -12.71 24.56
CA VAL A 84 -7.40 -13.39 24.55
C VAL A 84 -6.82 -13.33 25.98
N SER A 85 -7.21 -14.29 26.81
CA SER A 85 -6.71 -14.42 28.16
C SER A 85 -5.21 -14.69 28.13
N ALA A 86 -4.45 -14.09 29.04
CA ALA A 86 -3.03 -14.34 29.20
C ALA A 86 -2.71 -15.84 29.35
N GLN A 87 -3.67 -16.60 29.91
CA GLN A 87 -3.58 -18.04 30.12
C GLN A 87 -3.77 -18.83 28.81
N GLY A 88 -4.72 -18.43 27.96
CA GLY A 88 -4.90 -19.00 26.61
C GLY A 88 -3.69 -18.74 25.70
N LEU A 89 -3.13 -17.52 25.77
CA LEU A 89 -1.85 -17.18 25.14
C LEU A 89 -0.75 -18.14 25.60
N ALA A 90 -0.50 -18.24 26.90
CA ALA A 90 0.59 -19.05 27.43
C ALA A 90 0.53 -20.54 27.02
N THR A 91 -0.67 -21.10 26.85
CA THR A 91 -0.86 -22.50 26.44
C THR A 91 -0.73 -22.73 24.94
N SER A 92 -1.03 -21.73 24.11
CA SER A 92 -1.03 -21.85 22.65
C SER A 92 0.32 -21.49 22.01
N LEU A 93 1.22 -20.85 22.77
CA LEU A 93 2.54 -20.45 22.29
C LEU A 93 3.49 -21.64 22.24
N MET A 94 3.91 -21.98 21.01
CA MET A 94 4.85 -23.06 20.72
C MET A 94 6.17 -22.55 20.14
N ASP A 95 6.12 -21.45 19.39
CA ASP A 95 7.31 -20.87 18.75
C ASP A 95 7.66 -19.52 19.36
N LEU A 96 8.91 -19.11 19.15
CA LEU A 96 9.43 -17.82 19.57
C LEU A 96 8.64 -16.64 18.99
N GLU A 97 8.16 -16.72 17.74
CA GLU A 97 7.51 -15.59 17.07
C GLU A 97 6.16 -15.98 16.50
N SER A 98 5.12 -15.32 17.00
CA SER A 98 3.74 -15.50 16.57
C SER A 98 3.06 -14.15 16.33
N ALA A 99 2.02 -14.14 15.51
CA ALA A 99 1.16 -12.97 15.34
C ALA A 99 -0.31 -13.38 15.43
N ILE A 100 -1.14 -12.52 16.02
CA ILE A 100 -2.59 -12.68 16.07
C ILE A 100 -3.19 -11.54 15.26
N ARG A 101 -4.00 -11.89 14.26
CA ARG A 101 -4.74 -10.93 13.44
C ARG A 101 -6.22 -11.26 13.51
N GLN A 102 -7.00 -10.37 14.11
CA GLN A 102 -8.38 -10.66 14.50
C GLN A 102 -8.40 -12.00 15.27
N ASN A 103 -9.07 -13.02 14.76
CA ASN A 103 -9.14 -14.34 15.41
C ASN A 103 -8.21 -15.41 14.81
N THR A 104 -7.20 -15.02 14.02
CA THR A 104 -6.30 -15.97 13.35
C THR A 104 -4.88 -15.90 13.92
N TRP A 105 -4.36 -17.08 14.25
CA TRP A 105 -2.98 -17.29 14.68
C TRP A 105 -2.07 -17.51 13.48
N LEU A 106 -0.99 -16.75 13.43
CA LEU A 106 0.04 -16.78 12.40
C LEU A 106 1.39 -17.08 13.04
N GLN A 107 2.23 -17.80 12.31
CA GLN A 107 3.52 -18.22 12.81
C GLN A 107 4.64 -17.84 11.84
N SER A 108 5.71 -17.27 12.37
CA SER A 108 6.83 -16.80 11.55
C SER A 108 7.63 -17.97 11.00
N ARG A 109 7.89 -17.96 9.69
CA ARG A 109 8.72 -18.96 9.00
C ARG A 109 9.66 -18.28 8.03
N LEU A 110 10.95 -18.59 8.14
CA LEU A 110 11.94 -18.13 7.18
C LEU A 110 11.84 -19.00 5.91
N LEU A 111 11.54 -18.37 4.78
CA LEU A 111 11.46 -19.02 3.47
C LEU A 111 12.54 -18.44 2.54
N HIS A 112 12.99 -19.24 1.57
CA HIS A 112 13.88 -18.75 0.52
C HIS A 112 13.09 -17.86 -0.45
N GLY A 113 13.41 -16.57 -0.46
CA GLY A 113 12.85 -15.63 -1.43
C GLY A 113 13.39 -15.93 -2.83
N ARG A 114 12.49 -16.14 -3.80
CA ARG A 114 12.84 -16.18 -5.22
C ARG A 114 12.39 -14.86 -5.84
N VAL A 115 13.22 -13.83 -5.72
CA VAL A 115 13.01 -12.57 -6.43
C VAL A 115 13.84 -12.63 -7.70
N SER A 116 13.17 -12.71 -8.85
CA SER A 116 13.79 -12.48 -10.14
C SER A 116 13.52 -11.03 -10.53
N SER A 117 14.54 -10.19 -10.54
CA SER A 117 14.43 -8.84 -11.10
C SER A 117 14.43 -8.95 -12.62
N SER A 118 13.25 -8.92 -13.24
CA SER A 118 13.20 -8.62 -14.67
C SER A 118 13.52 -7.14 -14.87
N LEU A 119 14.49 -6.85 -15.72
CA LEU A 119 14.85 -5.48 -16.13
C LEU A 119 13.96 -4.95 -17.26
N SER A 120 13.01 -5.74 -17.76
CA SER A 120 12.14 -5.31 -18.85
C SER A 120 11.03 -4.38 -18.36
N HIS A 121 10.78 -3.32 -19.13
CA HIS A 121 9.56 -2.54 -18.99
C HIS A 121 8.37 -3.48 -19.18
N SER A 122 7.38 -3.39 -18.30
CA SER A 122 6.32 -4.37 -18.22
C SER A 122 5.05 -3.77 -17.63
N GLN A 123 3.92 -4.36 -18.03
CA GLN A 123 2.58 -4.07 -17.55
C GLN A 123 1.88 -5.37 -17.18
N LEU A 124 1.03 -5.34 -16.16
CA LEU A 124 0.18 -6.45 -15.75
C LEU A 124 -1.12 -6.40 -16.55
N VAL A 125 -1.39 -7.49 -17.25
CA VAL A 125 -2.58 -7.65 -18.09
C VAL A 125 -3.31 -8.93 -17.70
N PRO A 126 -4.65 -8.95 -17.67
CA PRO A 126 -5.41 -10.17 -17.44
C PRO A 126 -5.25 -11.14 -18.61
N SER A 127 -4.87 -12.40 -18.36
CA SER A 127 -4.67 -13.41 -19.39
C SER A 127 -5.12 -14.81 -18.92
N PRO A 128 -6.40 -15.21 -19.11
CA PRO A 128 -7.55 -14.40 -19.54
C PRO A 128 -8.13 -13.56 -18.39
N ARG A 129 -9.15 -12.72 -18.68
CA ARG A 129 -9.99 -12.10 -17.64
C ARG A 129 -10.78 -13.16 -16.86
N GLY A 130 -11.18 -12.84 -15.63
CA GLY A 130 -12.05 -13.68 -14.79
C GLY A 130 -11.49 -14.00 -13.40
N SER A 131 -10.19 -13.76 -13.17
CA SER A 131 -9.55 -13.98 -11.88
C SER A 131 -8.38 -13.03 -11.68
N LEU A 132 -8.17 -12.59 -10.43
CA LEU A 132 -6.98 -11.82 -10.04
C LEU A 132 -5.68 -12.64 -10.22
N SER A 133 -5.75 -13.97 -10.07
CA SER A 133 -4.61 -14.87 -10.26
C SER A 133 -4.16 -14.99 -11.72
N SER A 134 -4.96 -14.50 -12.66
CA SER A 134 -4.68 -14.56 -14.10
C SER A 134 -3.95 -13.31 -14.61
N LEU A 135 -3.56 -12.39 -13.72
CA LEU A 135 -2.69 -11.27 -14.07
C LEU A 135 -1.30 -11.80 -14.43
N ALA A 136 -0.84 -11.47 -15.64
CA ALA A 136 0.48 -11.82 -16.14
C ALA A 136 1.24 -10.55 -16.50
N ALA A 137 2.56 -10.58 -16.29
CA ALA A 137 3.44 -9.53 -16.76
C ALA A 137 3.65 -9.67 -18.28
N HIS A 138 3.34 -8.61 -19.00
CA HIS A 138 3.61 -8.44 -20.42
C HIS A 138 4.71 -7.40 -20.61
N THR A 139 5.68 -7.69 -21.47
CA THR A 139 6.75 -6.75 -21.82
C THR A 139 6.19 -5.58 -22.61
N LEU A 140 6.64 -4.37 -22.29
CA LEU A 140 6.28 -3.12 -22.95
C LEU A 140 7.45 -2.62 -23.82
N ASP A 141 7.19 -2.37 -25.09
CA ASP A 141 8.20 -1.86 -26.02
C ASP A 141 8.41 -0.34 -25.84
N SER A 142 9.63 0.05 -25.46
CA SER A 142 9.99 1.45 -25.15
C SER A 142 10.35 2.33 -26.36
N GLY A 143 10.31 1.77 -27.57
CA GLY A 143 10.74 2.46 -28.81
C GLY A 143 9.61 3.07 -29.64
N VAL A 144 8.35 2.91 -29.26
CA VAL A 144 7.18 3.23 -30.10
C VAL A 144 6.31 4.26 -29.39
N GLY A 145 6.70 5.53 -29.45
CA GLY A 145 5.86 6.66 -29.06
C GLY A 145 5.31 7.39 -30.28
N GLY A 146 4.04 7.79 -30.22
CA GLY A 146 3.43 8.70 -31.20
C GLY A 146 3.63 10.17 -30.82
N GLU A 147 3.35 11.07 -31.76
CA GLU A 147 3.37 12.52 -31.52
C GLU A 147 2.51 12.91 -30.29
N GLY A 148 3.03 13.77 -29.41
CA GLY A 148 2.33 14.22 -28.21
C GLY A 148 2.28 13.19 -27.08
N MET A 149 3.01 12.07 -27.19
CA MET A 149 3.09 11.04 -26.16
C MET A 149 4.27 11.29 -25.20
N VAL A 150 4.08 10.86 -23.97
CA VAL A 150 5.13 10.74 -22.95
C VAL A 150 5.24 9.29 -22.49
N PHE A 151 6.46 8.88 -22.20
CA PHE A 151 6.76 7.63 -21.54
C PHE A 151 7.10 7.92 -20.08
N LEU A 152 6.50 7.14 -19.19
CA LEU A 152 6.53 7.37 -17.75
C LEU A 152 7.09 6.15 -17.05
N GLN A 153 8.04 6.38 -16.15
CA GLN A 153 8.37 5.44 -15.09
C GLN A 153 7.29 5.55 -14.00
N VAL A 154 6.52 4.48 -13.83
CA VAL A 154 5.41 4.43 -12.88
C VAL A 154 5.95 4.24 -11.47
N MET A 155 5.57 5.14 -10.56
CA MET A 155 5.99 5.08 -9.14
C MET A 155 4.83 4.69 -8.23
N ALA A 156 3.61 5.06 -8.58
CA ALA A 156 2.39 4.63 -7.90
C ALA A 156 1.22 4.54 -8.89
N VAL A 157 0.29 3.62 -8.62
CA VAL A 157 -0.94 3.42 -9.39
C VAL A 157 -2.12 3.52 -8.43
N GLY A 158 -3.09 4.37 -8.78
CA GLY A 158 -4.38 4.42 -8.12
C GLY A 158 -5.31 3.33 -8.69
N LEU A 159 -5.75 2.41 -7.83
CA LEU A 159 -6.70 1.38 -8.24
C LEU A 159 -8.13 1.87 -8.06
N ASN A 160 -8.91 1.82 -9.13
CA ASN A 160 -10.32 2.14 -9.14
C ASN A 160 -11.18 0.87 -9.19
N PHE A 161 -12.46 0.98 -8.81
CA PHE A 161 -13.40 -0.15 -8.84
C PHE A 161 -13.51 -0.76 -10.24
N ARG A 162 -13.43 0.09 -11.27
CA ARG A 162 -13.34 -0.29 -12.68
C ARG A 162 -12.24 -1.30 -12.97
N ASP A 163 -11.06 -1.15 -12.35
CA ASP A 163 -9.91 -2.02 -12.62
C ASP A 163 -10.17 -3.44 -12.07
N VAL A 164 -10.78 -3.53 -10.90
CA VAL A 164 -11.19 -4.82 -10.31
C VAL A 164 -12.22 -5.51 -11.20
N LEU A 165 -13.25 -4.78 -11.64
CA LEU A 165 -14.27 -5.32 -12.56
C LEU A 165 -13.66 -5.75 -13.91
N ASN A 166 -12.67 -5.01 -14.42
CA ASN A 166 -11.95 -5.35 -15.65
C ASN A 166 -11.23 -6.70 -15.49
N VAL A 167 -10.41 -6.86 -14.45
CA VAL A 167 -9.66 -8.10 -14.20
C VAL A 167 -10.58 -9.29 -13.97
N LEU A 168 -11.69 -9.10 -13.24
CA LEU A 168 -12.68 -10.14 -12.97
C LEU A 168 -13.62 -10.43 -14.16
N GLY A 169 -13.49 -9.72 -15.28
CA GLY A 169 -14.36 -9.91 -16.44
C GLY A 169 -15.82 -9.51 -16.21
N ALA A 170 -16.09 -8.71 -15.17
CA ALA A 170 -17.41 -8.23 -14.79
C ALA A 170 -17.72 -6.82 -15.35
N TYR A 171 -16.76 -6.17 -16.02
CA TYR A 171 -16.97 -4.87 -16.64
C TYR A 171 -17.68 -5.01 -18.00
N PRO A 172 -18.74 -4.24 -18.28
CA PRO A 172 -19.43 -4.28 -19.57
C PRO A 172 -18.54 -3.84 -20.74
N GLY A 173 -18.53 -4.62 -21.82
CA GLY A 173 -17.75 -4.31 -23.03
C GLY A 173 -16.24 -4.47 -22.84
N ASP A 174 -15.46 -3.72 -23.61
CA ASP A 174 -14.01 -3.69 -23.45
C ASP A 174 -13.53 -2.43 -22.72
N PRO A 175 -13.16 -2.51 -21.43
CA PRO A 175 -12.54 -1.41 -20.71
C PRO A 175 -11.08 -1.14 -21.14
N GLY A 176 -10.50 -1.89 -22.07
CA GLY A 176 -9.08 -1.80 -22.36
C GLY A 176 -8.22 -2.32 -21.20
N PRO A 177 -6.94 -1.91 -21.08
CA PRO A 177 -6.05 -2.40 -20.05
C PRO A 177 -6.41 -1.86 -18.65
N PRO A 178 -6.15 -2.64 -17.57
CA PRO A 178 -6.41 -2.19 -16.20
C PRO A 178 -5.39 -1.15 -15.74
N GLY A 179 -5.81 -0.30 -14.80
CA GLY A 179 -5.03 0.84 -14.32
C GLY A 179 -5.20 2.04 -15.24
N SER A 180 -5.38 3.22 -14.64
CA SER A 180 -5.43 4.49 -15.35
C SER A 180 -4.77 5.58 -14.52
N ASP A 181 -5.11 5.68 -13.23
CA ASP A 181 -4.55 6.70 -12.36
C ASP A 181 -3.13 6.34 -12.00
N MET A 182 -2.20 7.25 -12.26
CA MET A 182 -0.81 7.02 -11.87
C MET A 182 -0.12 8.31 -11.48
N SER A 183 1.00 8.13 -10.79
CA SER A 183 2.02 9.14 -10.67
C SER A 183 3.40 8.53 -10.88
N GLY A 184 4.32 9.34 -11.40
CA GLY A 184 5.60 8.84 -11.82
C GLY A 184 6.54 9.91 -12.33
N ILE A 185 7.56 9.48 -13.05
CA ILE A 185 8.61 10.33 -13.58
C ILE A 185 8.59 10.21 -15.10
N VAL A 186 8.62 11.33 -15.80
CA VAL A 186 8.77 11.34 -17.27
C VAL A 186 10.12 10.74 -17.63
N SER A 187 10.11 9.66 -18.43
CA SER A 187 11.31 8.96 -18.92
C SER A 187 11.57 9.18 -20.41
N GLY A 188 10.57 9.62 -21.17
CA GLY A 188 10.70 9.97 -22.59
C GLY A 188 9.56 10.85 -23.08
N VAL A 189 9.80 11.62 -24.16
CA VAL A 189 8.83 12.54 -24.79
C VAL A 189 8.99 12.45 -26.31
N TRP A 190 7.88 12.40 -27.05
CA TRP A 190 7.88 12.34 -28.52
C TRP A 190 7.22 13.60 -29.11
N ASP A 191 8.04 14.32 -29.89
CA ASP A 191 7.80 15.51 -30.71
C ASP A 191 7.09 16.74 -30.09
N THR A 192 7.72 17.87 -30.40
CA THR A 192 7.51 19.29 -30.09
C THR A 192 7.67 19.76 -28.63
N PRO A 193 8.68 20.61 -28.33
CA PRO A 193 8.63 21.48 -27.17
C PRO A 193 7.47 22.46 -27.39
N VAL A 194 6.51 22.51 -26.48
CA VAL A 194 5.64 23.68 -26.38
C VAL A 194 6.55 24.83 -25.94
N SER A 195 7.03 25.57 -26.94
CA SER A 195 7.64 26.88 -26.75
C SER A 195 6.68 27.74 -25.91
N ASP A 196 7.24 28.28 -24.83
CA ASP A 196 6.69 29.32 -23.92
C ASP A 196 5.97 28.87 -22.64
N ALA A 197 5.87 27.57 -22.32
CA ALA A 197 5.43 27.14 -20.99
C ALA A 197 6.64 26.95 -20.03
N PRO A 198 6.77 27.72 -18.93
CA PRO A 198 7.91 27.61 -18.01
C PRO A 198 8.01 26.24 -17.27
N ASP A 199 6.99 25.37 -17.38
CA ASP A 199 6.90 24.04 -16.76
C ASP A 199 6.63 22.91 -17.77
N ALA A 200 7.21 22.97 -18.98
CA ALA A 200 7.02 21.93 -20.00
C ALA A 200 7.38 20.52 -19.50
N LEU A 201 6.59 19.51 -19.90
CA LEU A 201 6.85 18.09 -19.60
C LEU A 201 8.21 17.67 -20.20
N GLN A 202 9.20 17.52 -19.34
CA GLN A 202 10.55 17.09 -19.69
C GLN A 202 10.91 15.82 -18.92
N VAL A 203 11.89 15.08 -19.44
CA VAL A 203 12.45 13.92 -18.75
C VAL A 203 12.91 14.32 -17.34
N GLY A 204 12.56 13.50 -16.34
CA GLY A 204 12.86 13.74 -14.93
C GLY A 204 11.77 14.50 -14.17
N ILE A 205 10.77 15.07 -14.86
CA ILE A 205 9.66 15.74 -14.18
C ILE A 205 8.75 14.72 -13.51
N ARG A 206 8.38 15.02 -12.26
CA ARG A 206 7.41 14.24 -11.49
C ARG A 206 6.01 14.65 -11.91
N VAL A 207 5.19 13.68 -12.27
CA VAL A 207 3.84 13.92 -12.79
C VAL A 207 2.81 13.01 -12.13
N ALA A 208 1.54 13.40 -12.23
CA ALA A 208 0.39 12.54 -12.01
C ALA A 208 -0.65 12.77 -13.10
N GLY A 209 -1.47 11.76 -13.35
CA GLY A 209 -2.50 11.84 -14.37
C GLY A 209 -3.04 10.49 -14.79
N LEU A 210 -3.60 10.45 -15.99
CA LEU A 210 -4.23 9.28 -16.57
C LEU A 210 -3.30 8.63 -17.59
N ALA A 211 -2.98 7.35 -17.40
CA ALA A 211 -2.24 6.51 -18.32
C ALA A 211 -2.88 5.10 -18.33
N PRO A 212 -3.79 4.81 -19.27
CA PRO A 212 -4.39 3.49 -19.40
C PRO A 212 -3.33 2.38 -19.50
N GLY A 213 -3.46 1.33 -18.70
CA GLY A 213 -2.47 0.25 -18.63
C GLY A 213 -1.26 0.54 -17.74
N CYS A 214 -1.32 1.59 -16.91
CA CYS A 214 -0.23 1.94 -16.00
C CYS A 214 0.04 0.94 -14.86
N LEU A 215 -0.72 -0.15 -14.77
CA LEU A 215 -0.47 -1.21 -13.80
C LEU A 215 0.82 -1.97 -14.15
N GLY A 216 1.98 -1.38 -13.89
CA GLY A 216 3.26 -1.88 -14.38
C GLY A 216 4.44 -1.02 -13.94
N THR A 217 5.61 -1.30 -14.51
CA THR A 217 6.82 -0.51 -14.28
C THR A 217 6.83 0.79 -15.09
N HIS A 218 6.20 0.78 -16.26
CA HIS A 218 6.16 1.91 -17.18
C HIS A 218 4.82 2.01 -17.92
N ALA A 219 4.51 3.20 -18.41
CA ALA A 219 3.32 3.46 -19.19
C ALA A 219 3.55 4.55 -20.23
N TYR A 220 2.75 4.53 -21.29
CA TYR A 220 2.62 5.64 -22.21
C TYR A 220 1.32 6.38 -21.96
N THR A 221 1.33 7.70 -22.16
CA THR A 221 0.11 8.50 -22.21
C THR A 221 0.33 9.77 -23.03
N LEU A 222 -0.74 10.52 -23.28
CA LEU A 222 -0.69 11.81 -23.94
C LEU A 222 -0.22 12.88 -22.94
N GLN A 223 0.59 13.83 -23.41
CA GLN A 223 1.07 14.97 -22.62
C GLN A 223 -0.07 15.71 -21.88
N GLN A 224 -1.22 15.88 -22.55
CA GLN A 224 -2.40 16.55 -22.00
C GLN A 224 -3.09 15.82 -20.84
N LEU A 225 -2.77 14.54 -20.62
CA LEU A 225 -3.38 13.72 -19.58
C LEU A 225 -2.57 13.68 -18.29
N VAL A 226 -1.43 14.38 -18.23
CA VAL A 226 -0.57 14.44 -17.06
C VAL A 226 -0.18 15.87 -16.73
N VAL A 227 0.02 16.12 -15.44
CA VAL A 227 0.45 17.42 -14.92
C VAL A 227 1.61 17.24 -13.96
N PRO A 228 2.54 18.21 -13.87
CA PRO A 228 3.58 18.22 -12.84
C PRO A 228 2.97 18.17 -11.44
N ILE A 229 3.60 17.43 -10.52
CA ILE A 229 3.17 17.37 -9.11
C ILE A 229 4.08 18.22 -8.21
N PRO A 230 3.53 18.86 -7.15
CA PRO A 230 4.34 19.62 -6.21
C PRO A 230 5.43 18.77 -5.55
N LYS A 231 6.59 19.39 -5.24
CA LYS A 231 7.70 18.70 -4.57
C LYS A 231 7.30 18.06 -3.24
N ALA A 232 6.38 18.71 -2.51
CA ALA A 232 5.90 18.28 -1.20
C ALA A 232 4.97 17.05 -1.25
N SER A 233 4.28 16.81 -2.36
CA SER A 233 3.38 15.67 -2.52
C SER A 233 4.18 14.41 -2.81
N SER A 234 3.88 13.30 -2.15
CA SER A 234 4.41 11.98 -2.52
C SER A 234 3.74 11.46 -3.79
N PHE A 235 4.34 10.45 -4.44
CA PHE A 235 3.71 9.79 -5.59
C PHE A 235 2.37 9.12 -5.21
N VAL A 236 2.32 8.47 -4.05
CA VAL A 236 1.09 7.81 -3.56
C VAL A 236 -0.02 8.83 -3.33
N GLU A 237 0.27 9.96 -2.67
CA GLU A 237 -0.73 11.01 -2.47
C GLU A 237 -1.19 11.62 -3.79
N ALA A 238 -0.27 11.83 -4.75
CA ALA A 238 -0.64 12.43 -6.03
C ALA A 238 -1.53 11.51 -6.88
N CYS A 239 -1.25 10.19 -6.92
CA CYS A 239 -2.04 9.27 -7.74
C CYS A 239 -3.45 9.02 -7.19
N THR A 240 -3.68 9.21 -5.88
CA THR A 240 -5.03 9.01 -5.29
C THR A 240 -5.99 10.14 -5.65
N MET A 241 -5.51 11.27 -6.17
CA MET A 241 -6.35 12.43 -6.46
C MET A 241 -6.94 12.41 -7.88
N VAL A 242 -6.29 11.75 -8.85
CA VAL A 242 -6.53 11.95 -10.29
C VAL A 242 -7.99 11.73 -10.69
N THR A 243 -8.47 10.48 -10.78
CA THR A 243 -9.84 10.23 -11.27
C THR A 243 -10.89 10.72 -10.27
N VAL A 244 -10.64 10.61 -8.97
CA VAL A 244 -11.65 10.94 -7.96
C VAL A 244 -12.01 12.42 -7.97
N PHE A 245 -11.02 13.33 -8.01
CA PHE A 245 -11.30 14.77 -8.05
C PHE A 245 -11.79 15.20 -9.42
N MET A 246 -11.25 14.66 -10.53
CA MET A 246 -11.78 14.96 -11.87
C MET A 246 -13.26 14.56 -12.00
N THR A 247 -13.65 13.41 -11.43
CA THR A 247 -15.04 12.94 -11.45
C THR A 247 -15.95 13.88 -10.66
N VAL A 248 -15.51 14.29 -9.46
CA VAL A 248 -16.27 15.22 -8.61
C VAL A 248 -16.40 16.59 -9.28
N ASP A 249 -15.30 17.13 -9.83
CA ASP A 249 -15.29 18.42 -10.50
C ASP A 249 -16.27 18.46 -11.67
N VAL A 250 -16.20 17.47 -12.57
CA VAL A 250 -17.14 17.37 -13.70
C VAL A 250 -18.60 17.26 -13.23
N ALA A 251 -18.87 16.45 -12.20
CA ALA A 251 -20.22 16.28 -11.67
C ALA A 251 -20.75 17.57 -11.03
N MET A 252 -19.93 18.28 -10.26
CA MET A 252 -20.31 19.54 -9.60
C MET A 252 -20.44 20.70 -10.59
N CYS A 253 -19.53 20.80 -11.56
CA CYS A 253 -19.65 21.77 -12.65
C CYS A 253 -20.93 21.55 -13.45
N HIS A 254 -21.28 20.30 -13.76
CA HIS A 254 -22.55 19.99 -14.41
C HIS A 254 -23.75 20.41 -13.55
N ALA A 255 -23.75 20.07 -12.26
CA ALA A 255 -24.82 20.46 -11.34
C ALA A 255 -24.97 21.99 -11.23
N ALA A 256 -23.86 22.74 -11.28
CA ALA A 256 -23.86 24.21 -11.25
C ALA A 256 -24.50 24.85 -12.48
N THR A 257 -24.64 24.12 -13.60
CA THR A 257 -25.37 24.63 -14.78
C THR A 257 -26.88 24.61 -14.64
N LEU A 258 -27.42 23.90 -13.63
CA LEU A 258 -28.86 23.78 -13.42
C LEU A 258 -29.41 25.11 -12.87
N PRO A 259 -30.50 25.67 -13.45
CA PRO A 259 -31.06 26.93 -12.98
C PRO A 259 -31.51 26.83 -11.52
N SER A 260 -30.83 27.55 -10.63
CA SER A 260 -31.27 27.67 -9.24
C SER A 260 -30.87 29.01 -8.64
N ASN A 261 -31.76 29.56 -7.81
CA ASN A 261 -31.57 30.81 -7.08
C ASN A 261 -31.18 30.59 -5.61
N ARG A 262 -30.88 29.35 -5.21
CA ARG A 262 -30.52 28.97 -3.84
C ARG A 262 -29.51 27.82 -3.82
N ALA A 263 -28.74 27.73 -2.75
CA ALA A 263 -27.92 26.55 -2.47
C ALA A 263 -28.81 25.29 -2.41
N GLN A 264 -28.42 24.23 -3.11
CA GLN A 264 -29.12 22.95 -3.10
C GLN A 264 -28.35 21.91 -2.29
N PRO A 265 -29.04 21.10 -1.47
CA PRO A 265 -28.40 19.98 -0.80
C PRO A 265 -27.95 18.92 -1.82
N VAL A 266 -26.76 18.34 -1.59
CA VAL A 266 -26.22 17.25 -2.40
C VAL A 266 -26.27 15.95 -1.59
N LEU A 267 -26.78 14.88 -2.21
CA LEU A 267 -26.72 13.53 -1.64
C LEU A 267 -25.51 12.79 -2.21
N VAL A 268 -24.56 12.45 -1.35
CA VAL A 268 -23.36 11.69 -1.72
C VAL A 268 -23.50 10.24 -1.24
N HIS A 269 -23.53 9.29 -2.17
CA HIS A 269 -23.46 7.87 -1.83
C HIS A 269 -22.02 7.43 -1.58
N ALA A 270 -21.85 6.40 -0.73
CA ALA A 270 -20.54 5.84 -0.40
C ALA A 270 -19.51 6.91 0.04
N ALA A 271 -19.92 7.80 0.95
CA ALA A 271 -19.12 8.94 1.42
C ALA A 271 -17.71 8.57 1.94
N ALA A 272 -17.51 7.34 2.42
CA ALA A 272 -16.22 6.83 2.87
C ALA A 272 -15.31 6.31 1.72
N GLY A 273 -15.81 6.20 0.49
CA GLY A 273 -15.02 5.84 -0.69
C GLY A 273 -14.29 7.04 -1.29
N GLY A 274 -13.35 6.81 -2.21
CA GLY A 274 -12.50 7.87 -2.77
C GLY A 274 -13.27 9.06 -3.38
N ILE A 275 -14.25 8.79 -4.25
CA ILE A 275 -15.14 9.83 -4.81
C ILE A 275 -15.98 10.49 -3.71
N GLY A 276 -16.48 9.71 -2.75
CA GLY A 276 -17.29 10.24 -1.65
C GLY A 276 -16.51 11.22 -0.77
N LEU A 277 -15.27 10.87 -0.42
CA LEU A 277 -14.37 11.72 0.36
C LEU A 277 -13.97 12.99 -0.42
N ALA A 278 -13.76 12.88 -1.73
CA ALA A 278 -13.46 14.03 -2.57
C ALA A 278 -14.68 14.96 -2.71
N ALA A 279 -15.91 14.41 -2.81
CA ALA A 279 -17.13 15.19 -2.92
C ALA A 279 -17.51 15.93 -1.62
N CYS A 280 -17.01 15.48 -0.46
CA CYS A 280 -17.24 16.11 0.83
C CYS A 280 -16.25 17.25 1.16
N GLN A 281 -15.20 17.45 0.35
CA GLN A 281 -14.23 18.54 0.49
C GLN A 281 -14.68 19.78 -0.27
#